data_AF-A0A7X1P8V8-F1
#
_entry.id   AF-A0A7X1P8V8-F1
#
_cell.length_a   1.000
_cell.length_b   1.000
_cell.length_c   1.000
_cell.angle_alpha   90.00
_cell.angle_beta   90.00
_cell.angle_gamma   90.00
#
_symmetry.space_group_name_H-M   'P 1'
#
loop_
_entity.id
_entity.type
_entity.pdbx_description
1 polymer ?
#
loop_
_entity_poly.entity_id
_entity_poly.type
_entity_poly.pdbx_seq_one_letter_code
_entity_poly.pdbx_strand_id
1 'polypeptide(L)'
;MKPATTTSRLTNTFADLWERHIGERDETSPTFHEIRALGARLYKNRGINPQTLLGHTDPNQTLLYLEGHAKPWIETEIPAVSF
;
A
#
# COMPACT_ATOMS: atom_id res chain seq x y z
N MET A 1 21.25 6.45 27.05
CA MET A 1 20.74 5.63 25.93
C MET A 1 19.40 6.22 25.53
N LYS A 2 19.24 6.76 24.30
CA LYS A 2 17.93 7.28 23.85
C LYS A 2 16.97 6.08 23.73
N PRO A 3 15.74 6.12 24.25
CA PRO A 3 14.80 5.04 24.06
C PRO A 3 14.52 4.90 22.56
N ALA A 4 14.66 3.68 22.04
CA ALA A 4 14.27 3.37 20.67
C ALA A 4 12.79 3.77 20.51
N THR A 5 12.55 4.70 19.60
CA THR A 5 11.26 5.35 19.35
C THR A 5 10.18 4.34 19.00
N THR A 6 8.97 4.54 19.54
CA THR A 6 7.78 3.68 19.39
C THR A 6 7.42 3.32 17.94
N THR A 7 7.74 4.17 16.96
CA THR A 7 7.41 3.98 15.54
C THR A 7 8.05 2.73 14.93
N SER A 8 9.29 2.39 15.32
CA SER A 8 9.98 1.22 14.78
C SER A 8 9.29 -0.09 15.18
N ARG A 9 8.55 -0.11 16.30
CA ARG A 9 7.81 -1.31 16.72
C ARG A 9 6.66 -1.64 15.78
N LEU A 10 5.88 -0.65 15.32
CA LEU A 10 4.74 -0.92 14.43
C LEU A 10 5.18 -1.49 13.09
N THR A 11 6.20 -0.91 12.46
CA THR A 11 6.72 -1.39 11.18
C THR A 11 7.30 -2.80 11.32
N ASN A 12 8.07 -3.07 12.38
CA ASN A 12 8.67 -4.39 12.60
C ASN A 12 7.60 -5.43 12.93
N THR A 13 6.66 -5.12 13.82
CA THR A 13 5.55 -6.04 14.13
C THR A 13 4.69 -6.34 12.91
N PHE A 14 4.46 -5.35 12.02
CA PHE A 14 3.77 -5.60 10.76
C PHE A 14 4.54 -6.58 9.87
N ALA A 15 5.86 -6.40 9.72
CA ALA A 15 6.71 -7.30 8.95
C ALA A 15 6.72 -8.72 9.55
N ASP A 16 6.86 -8.84 10.88
CA ASP A 16 6.83 -10.12 11.59
C ASP A 16 5.50 -10.87 11.37
N LEU A 17 4.37 -10.15 11.42
CA LEU A 17 3.05 -10.74 11.21
C LEU A 17 2.83 -11.15 9.76
N TRP A 18 3.35 -10.39 8.80
CA TRP A 18 3.31 -10.75 7.39
C TRP A 18 4.05 -12.07 7.14
N GLU A 19 5.27 -12.21 7.64
CA GLU A 19 6.08 -13.42 7.45
C GLU A 19 5.43 -14.66 8.08
N ARG A 20 4.74 -14.49 9.22
CA ARG A 20 4.05 -15.59 9.91
C ARG A 20 2.76 -16.04 9.23
N HIS A 21 2.05 -15.14 8.56
CA HIS A 21 0.66 -15.39 8.17
C HIS A 21 0.38 -15.25 6.67
N ILE A 22 1.27 -14.60 5.91
CA ILE A 22 1.09 -14.36 4.48
C ILE A 22 2.19 -15.01 3.65
N GLY A 23 3.46 -14.84 4.04
CA GLY A 23 4.59 -15.48 3.35
C GLY A 23 5.86 -14.64 3.42
N GLU A 24 6.88 -15.06 2.67
CA GLU A 24 8.16 -14.37 2.60
C GLU A 24 8.01 -12.93 2.09
N ARG A 25 8.92 -12.05 2.53
CA ARG A 25 8.97 -10.66 2.14
C ARG A 25 10.12 -10.42 1.16
N ASP A 26 9.87 -9.53 0.22
CA ASP A 26 10.84 -8.97 -0.71
C ASP A 26 10.77 -7.44 -0.69
N GLU A 27 11.52 -6.79 -1.58
CA GLU A 27 11.57 -5.33 -1.70
C GLU A 27 10.23 -4.71 -2.15
N THR A 28 9.34 -5.50 -2.74
CA THR A 28 8.02 -5.05 -3.22
C THR A 28 6.91 -5.29 -2.21
N SER A 29 7.20 -6.03 -1.14
CA SER A 29 6.26 -6.38 -0.11
C SER A 29 5.83 -5.13 0.66
N PRO A 30 4.52 -4.93 0.90
CA PRO A 30 4.03 -3.72 1.54
C PRO A 30 4.62 -3.58 2.94
N THR A 31 4.73 -2.33 3.38
CA THR A 31 5.09 -1.99 4.75
C THR A 31 3.88 -1.43 5.48
N PHE A 32 4.00 -1.20 6.79
CA PHE A 32 2.96 -0.53 7.56
C PHE A 32 2.56 0.84 6.97
N HIS A 33 3.47 1.54 6.28
CA HIS A 33 3.19 2.82 5.64
C HIS A 33 2.11 2.71 4.54
N GLU A 34 2.03 1.57 3.84
CA GLU A 34 1.10 1.34 2.73
C GLU A 34 -0.37 1.36 3.17
N ILE A 35 -0.66 1.20 4.47
CA ILE A 35 -2.02 1.37 5.03
C ILE A 35 -2.53 2.80 4.76
N ARG A 36 -1.64 3.79 4.72
CA ARG A 36 -2.00 5.18 4.42
C ARG A 36 -2.51 5.34 3.00
N ALA A 37 -1.85 4.73 2.02
CA ALA A 37 -2.27 4.74 0.62
C ALA A 37 -3.60 3.98 0.43
N LEU A 38 -3.71 2.81 1.06
CA LEU A 38 -4.95 2.03 1.08
C LEU A 38 -6.13 2.84 1.63
N GLY A 39 -5.94 3.51 2.77
CA GLY A 39 -6.94 4.39 3.37
C GLY A 39 -7.36 5.50 2.42
N ALA A 40 -6.40 6.22 1.83
CA ALA A 40 -6.67 7.30 0.88
C ALA A 40 -7.57 6.84 -0.27
N ARG A 41 -7.28 5.68 -0.86
CA ARG A 41 -8.10 5.09 -1.94
C ARG A 41 -9.51 4.75 -1.46
N LEU A 42 -9.64 4.05 -0.33
CA LEU A 42 -10.93 3.60 0.19
C LEU A 42 -11.86 4.74 0.58
N TYR A 43 -11.30 5.85 1.10
CA TYR A 43 -12.07 7.04 1.46
C TYR A 43 -12.41 7.89 0.24
N LYS A 44 -11.50 8.02 -0.73
CA LYS A 44 -11.80 8.64 -2.04
C LYS A 44 -12.99 7.94 -2.71
N ASN A 45 -13.01 6.60 -2.72
CA ASN A 45 -14.10 5.82 -3.30
C ASN A 45 -15.45 6.03 -2.57
N ARG A 46 -15.43 6.51 -1.33
CA ARG A 46 -16.62 6.91 -0.55
C ARG A 46 -16.97 8.39 -0.69
N GLY A 47 -16.30 9.13 -1.58
CA GLY A 47 -16.52 10.55 -1.81
C GLY A 47 -15.84 11.48 -0.81
N ILE A 48 -14.99 10.96 0.07
CA ILE A 48 -14.22 11.79 1.03
C ILE A 48 -12.94 12.29 0.34
N ASN A 49 -12.63 13.58 0.50
CA ASN A 49 -11.45 14.18 -0.10
C ASN A 49 -10.16 13.60 0.52
N PRO A 50 -9.34 12.86 -0.27
CA PRO A 50 -8.13 12.22 0.25
C PRO A 50 -7.04 13.23 0.63
N GLN A 51 -6.96 14.40 -0.01
CA GLN A 51 -5.95 15.41 0.32
C GLN A 51 -6.19 15.98 1.71
N THR A 52 -7.45 16.31 2.03
CA THR A 52 -7.86 16.77 3.36
C THR A 52 -7.65 15.68 4.40
N LEU A 53 -8.04 14.43 4.09
CA LEU A 53 -7.86 13.29 4.99
C LEU A 53 -6.37 13.03 5.31
N LEU A 54 -5.50 13.12 4.30
CA LEU A 54 -4.07 12.92 4.47
C LEU A 54 -3.36 14.15 5.07
N GLY A 55 -3.99 15.32 5.07
CA GLY A 55 -3.40 16.56 5.56
C GLY A 55 -2.25 17.07 4.67
N HIS A 56 -2.29 16.80 3.37
CA HIS A 56 -1.25 17.28 2.45
C HIS A 56 -1.57 18.69 1.95
N THR A 57 -0.59 19.58 2.06
CA THR A 57 -0.64 20.92 1.48
C THR A 57 -0.51 20.88 -0.04
N ASP A 58 0.36 20.02 -0.57
CA ASP A 58 0.57 19.84 -2.00
C ASP A 58 -0.29 18.68 -2.56
N PRO A 59 -1.17 18.92 -3.54
CA PRO A 59 -1.97 17.87 -4.17
C PRO A 59 -1.12 16.80 -4.87
N ASN A 60 0.08 17.13 -5.35
CA ASN A 60 0.97 16.15 -5.98
C ASN A 60 1.39 15.05 -4.99
N GLN A 61 1.58 15.40 -3.72
CA GLN A 61 1.86 14.42 -2.67
C GLN A 61 0.69 13.47 -2.48
N THR A 62 -0.56 13.95 -2.61
CA THR A 62 -1.75 13.06 -2.55
C THR A 62 -1.87 12.15 -3.76
N LEU A 63 -1.50 12.63 -4.96
CA LEU A 63 -1.52 11.81 -6.18
C LEU A 63 -0.63 10.57 -6.04
N LEU A 64 0.55 10.70 -5.44
CA LEU A 64 1.47 9.58 -5.20
C LEU A 64 0.83 8.43 -4.39
N TYR A 65 -0.06 8.72 -3.44
CA TYR A 65 -0.78 7.70 -2.66
C TYR A 65 -2.00 7.11 -3.40
N LEU A 66 -2.47 7.80 -4.45
CA LEU A 66 -3.63 7.38 -5.24
C LEU A 66 -3.22 6.63 -6.52
N GLU A 67 -2.00 6.80 -6.98
CA GLU A 67 -1.44 6.21 -8.20
C GLU A 67 -0.49 5.04 -7.85
N GLY A 68 -0.03 4.27 -8.83
CA GLY A 68 0.99 3.21 -8.61
C GLY A 68 0.55 1.91 -7.92
N HIS A 69 -0.57 1.88 -7.19
CA HIS A 69 -1.00 0.68 -6.44
C HIS A 69 -2.03 -0.21 -7.17
N ALA A 70 -2.30 0.05 -8.45
CA ALA A 70 -3.08 -0.89 -9.27
C ALA A 70 -2.09 -1.83 -9.96
N LYS A 71 -2.21 -3.15 -9.76
CA LYS A 71 -1.51 -4.10 -10.62
C LYS A 71 -2.03 -3.88 -12.05
N PRO A 72 -1.19 -3.55 -13.03
CA PRO A 72 -1.64 -3.48 -14.41
C PRO A 72 -2.19 -4.86 -14.79
N TRP A 73 -3.34 -4.89 -15.45
CA TRP A 73 -3.84 -6.12 -16.04
C TRP A 73 -2.83 -6.60 -17.08
N ILE A 74 -2.39 -7.86 -16.96
CA ILE A 74 -1.62 -8.51 -18.01
C ILE A 74 -2.64 -9.17 -18.92
N GLU A 75 -2.77 -8.66 -20.14
CA GLU A 75 -3.54 -9.31 -21.18
C GLU A 75 -2.86 -10.63 -21.54
N THR A 76 -3.55 -11.75 -21.36
CA THR A 76 -3.06 -13.08 -21.70
C THR A 76 -3.70 -13.54 -22.99
N GLU A 77 -2.91 -14.05 -23.94
CA GLU A 77 -3.45 -14.72 -25.12
C GLU A 77 -4.26 -15.96 -24.73
N ILE A 78 -5.44 -16.12 -25.32
CA ILE A 78 -6.23 -17.36 -25.18
C ILE A 78 -5.48 -18.43 -25.98
N PRO A 79 -4.99 -19.52 -25.37
CA PRO A 79 -4.29 -20.56 -26.11
C PRO A 79 -5.23 -21.11 -27.18
N ALA A 80 -4.75 -21.17 -28.42
CA ALA A 80 -5.49 -21.77 -29.52
C ALA A 80 -5.84 -23.21 -29.13
N VAL A 81 -7.13 -23.46 -28.91
CA VAL A 81 -7.63 -24.80 -28.61
C VAL A 81 -7.75 -25.53 -29.93
N SER A 82 -6.75 -26.34 -30.26
CA SER A 82 -6.84 -27.30 -31.37
C SER A 82 -7.67 -28.49 -30.89
N PHE A 83 -8.88 -28.63 -31.46
CA PHE A 83 -9.72 -29.83 -31.31
C PHE A 83 -9.30 -30.92 -32.30
#